data_AF-A0A8I1RBW6-F1
#
_entry.id   AF-A0A8I1RBW6-F1
#
_cell.length_a   1.000
_cell.length_b   1.000
_cell.length_c   1.000
_cell.angle_alpha   90.00
_cell.angle_beta   90.00
_cell.angle_gamma   90.00
#
_symmetry.space_group_name_H-M   'P 1'
#
loop_
_entity.id
_entity.type
_entity.pdbx_description
1 polymer ?
#
loop_
_entity_poly.entity_id
_entity_poly.type
_entity_poly.pdbx_seq_one_letter_code
_entity_poly.pdbx_strand_id
1 'polypeptide(L)'
;MGSPAGADRHARRAAGDAPSVPGEALSQAVRVVARLNAPWARLLESVESAGDAGVTLLAMEPDAQRGEVRIQAEAKDMQVLLGYVQRLGEAPALSGADLESHQVRLQDPQHPVSATIVARWRTRQAGAERGH
;
A
#
# COMPACT_ATOMS: atom_id res chain seq x y z
N MET A 1 -47.09 -40.81 38.22
CA MET A 1 -45.79 -40.13 38.43
C MET A 1 -45.17 -39.89 37.07
N GLY A 2 -45.03 -38.61 36.68
CA GLY A 2 -44.69 -38.19 35.33
C GLY A 2 -43.20 -38.27 35.00
N SER A 3 -42.89 -38.61 33.75
CA SER A 3 -41.54 -38.61 33.18
C SER A 3 -41.12 -37.20 32.73
N PRO A 4 -39.82 -36.83 32.81
CA PRO A 4 -39.36 -35.49 32.51
C PRO A 4 -39.13 -35.31 30.99
N ALA A 5 -40.03 -34.59 30.32
CA ALA A 5 -39.82 -34.11 28.96
C ALA A 5 -39.37 -32.64 29.00
N GLY A 6 -38.06 -32.38 29.03
CA GLY A 6 -37.61 -31.00 29.20
C GLY A 6 -36.16 -30.63 28.89
N ALA A 7 -35.29 -31.54 28.43
CA ALA A 7 -33.87 -31.20 28.25
C ALA A 7 -33.47 -30.86 26.80
N ASP A 8 -34.12 -31.43 25.78
CA ASP A 8 -33.60 -31.35 24.40
C ASP A 8 -34.01 -30.11 23.59
N ARG A 9 -34.94 -29.29 24.11
CA ARG A 9 -35.41 -28.09 23.38
C ARG A 9 -34.48 -26.88 23.48
N HIS A 10 -33.57 -26.86 24.45
CA HIS A 10 -32.66 -25.72 24.64
C HIS A 10 -31.39 -25.82 23.77
N ALA A 11 -30.92 -27.02 23.45
CA ALA A 11 -29.68 -27.21 22.67
C ALA A 11 -29.81 -26.84 21.18
N ARG A 12 -31.01 -26.93 20.59
CA ARG A 12 -31.23 -26.56 19.17
C ARG A 12 -31.43 -25.06 18.93
N ARG A 13 -31.64 -24.25 19.96
CA ARG A 13 -31.91 -22.80 19.80
C ARG A 13 -30.65 -21.93 19.72
N ALA A 14 -29.48 -22.46 20.11
CA ALA A 14 -28.23 -21.70 20.13
C ALA A 14 -27.43 -21.76 18.81
N ALA A 15 -27.79 -22.63 17.86
CA ALA A 15 -27.05 -22.83 16.61
C ALA A 15 -27.58 -22.00 15.42
N GLY A 16 -28.64 -21.20 15.61
CA GLY A 16 -29.36 -20.52 14.53
C GLY A 16 -29.14 -19.01 14.42
N ASP A 17 -28.32 -18.40 15.29
CA ASP A 17 -28.30 -16.93 15.45
C ASP A 17 -26.88 -16.33 15.33
N ALA A 18 -25.99 -17.01 14.60
CA ALA A 18 -24.76 -16.35 14.16
C ALA A 18 -25.17 -15.31 13.10
N PRO A 19 -24.87 -14.01 13.30
CA PRO A 19 -25.20 -13.00 12.32
C PRO A 19 -24.52 -13.35 10.99
N SER A 20 -25.34 -13.69 9.99
CA SER A 20 -24.87 -14.00 8.65
C SER A 20 -24.46 -12.70 7.99
N VAL A 21 -23.16 -12.51 7.77
CA VAL A 21 -22.66 -11.34 7.04
C VAL A 21 -23.22 -11.40 5.62
N PRO A 22 -23.98 -10.39 5.16
CA PRO A 22 -24.48 -10.38 3.79
C PRO A 22 -23.30 -10.48 2.80
N GLY A 23 -23.44 -11.29 1.75
CA GLY A 23 -22.33 -11.56 0.79
C GLY A 23 -21.74 -10.30 0.15
N GLU A 24 -22.55 -9.26 -0.04
CA GLU A 24 -22.10 -7.94 -0.51
C GLU A 24 -21.15 -7.27 0.49
N ALA A 25 -21.50 -7.28 1.79
CA ALA A 25 -20.70 -6.70 2.86
C ALA A 25 -19.37 -7.46 3.04
N LEU A 26 -19.39 -8.78 2.92
CA LEU A 26 -18.19 -9.61 2.94
C LEU A 26 -17.28 -9.29 1.73
N SER A 27 -17.85 -9.15 0.54
CA SER A 27 -17.08 -8.80 -0.68
C SER A 27 -16.45 -7.41 -0.58
N GLN A 28 -17.16 -6.44 -0.01
CA GLN A 28 -16.62 -5.11 0.28
C GLN A 28 -15.47 -5.19 1.29
N ALA A 29 -15.65 -5.93 2.38
CA ALA A 29 -14.62 -6.13 3.40
C ALA A 29 -13.36 -6.80 2.80
N VAL A 30 -13.51 -7.83 1.96
CA VAL A 30 -12.40 -8.49 1.27
C VAL A 30 -11.67 -7.51 0.33
N ARG A 31 -12.39 -6.66 -0.41
CA ARG A 31 -11.76 -5.61 -1.26
C ARG A 31 -10.99 -4.58 -0.45
N VAL A 32 -11.52 -4.16 0.70
CA VAL A 32 -10.83 -3.24 1.62
C VAL A 32 -9.59 -3.91 2.21
N VAL A 33 -9.71 -5.14 2.70
CA VAL A 33 -8.60 -5.93 3.23
C VAL A 33 -7.53 -6.19 2.17
N ALA A 34 -7.89 -6.47 0.92
CA ALA A 34 -6.94 -6.62 -0.18
C ALA A 34 -6.20 -5.30 -0.51
N ARG A 35 -6.85 -4.15 -0.33
CA ARG A 35 -6.23 -2.83 -0.47
C ARG A 35 -5.29 -2.50 0.69
N LEU A 36 -5.63 -2.93 1.90
CA LEU A 36 -4.76 -2.84 3.09
C LEU A 36 -3.58 -3.82 2.99
N ASN A 37 -3.78 -4.99 2.36
CA ASN A 37 -2.76 -5.99 2.03
C ASN A 37 -2.04 -5.71 0.71
N ALA A 38 -2.27 -4.55 0.08
CA ALA A 38 -1.43 -4.13 -1.03
C ALA A 38 0.04 -4.21 -0.57
N PRO A 39 1.00 -4.56 -1.45
CA PRO A 39 2.36 -4.93 -1.05
C PRO A 39 3.18 -3.71 -0.60
N TRP A 40 2.68 -2.98 0.39
CA TRP A 40 3.20 -1.75 0.97
C TRP A 40 4.62 -1.95 1.46
N ALA A 41 4.87 -3.05 2.17
CA ALA A 41 6.21 -3.40 2.62
C ALA A 41 7.19 -3.52 1.44
N ARG A 42 6.80 -4.19 0.34
CA ARG A 42 7.65 -4.29 -0.86
C ARG A 42 7.78 -2.98 -1.62
N LEU A 43 6.74 -2.14 -1.59
CA LEU A 43 6.77 -0.81 -2.18
C LEU A 43 7.76 0.08 -1.43
N LEU A 44 7.66 0.14 -0.11
CA LEU A 44 8.61 0.86 0.76
C LEU A 44 10.03 0.35 0.56
N GLU A 45 10.24 -0.95 0.64
CA GLU A 45 11.54 -1.57 0.39
C GLU A 45 12.10 -1.19 -0.99
N SER A 46 11.27 -1.17 -2.04
CA SER A 46 11.70 -0.74 -3.38
C SER A 46 12.07 0.74 -3.45
N VAL A 47 11.32 1.61 -2.78
CA VAL A 47 11.56 3.06 -2.74
C VAL A 47 12.81 3.39 -1.92
N GLU A 48 13.01 2.73 -0.78
CA GLU A 48 14.18 2.90 0.07
C GLU A 48 15.44 2.31 -0.59
N SER A 49 15.34 1.14 -1.21
CA SER A 49 16.48 0.49 -1.89
C SER A 49 16.93 1.23 -3.16
N ALA A 50 16.05 2.04 -3.76
CA ALA A 50 16.43 2.94 -4.84
C ALA A 50 17.25 4.14 -4.32
N GLY A 51 17.20 4.44 -3.03
CA GLY A 51 17.92 5.54 -2.40
C GLY A 51 19.39 5.20 -2.14
N ASP A 52 20.21 6.25 -2.08
CA ASP A 52 21.61 6.17 -1.64
C ASP A 52 21.78 7.07 -0.42
N ALA A 53 22.96 7.10 0.20
CA ALA A 53 23.27 7.99 1.32
C ALA A 53 23.08 9.50 1.04
N GLY A 54 22.88 9.91 -0.22
CA GLY A 54 22.60 11.28 -0.61
C GLY A 54 21.11 11.63 -0.74
N VAL A 55 20.21 10.70 -0.45
CA VAL A 55 18.75 10.87 -0.52
C VAL A 55 18.11 10.50 0.80
N THR A 56 17.21 11.35 1.28
CA THR A 56 16.38 11.13 2.46
C THR A 56 14.92 11.01 2.01
N LEU A 57 14.28 9.88 2.30
CA LEU A 57 12.85 9.70 2.12
C LEU A 57 12.10 10.40 3.26
N LEU A 58 11.22 11.34 2.94
CA LEU A 58 10.46 12.12 3.92
C LEU A 58 9.03 11.57 4.10
N ALA A 59 8.38 11.26 2.98
CA ALA A 59 7.04 10.67 2.99
C ALA A 59 6.83 9.80 1.75
N MET A 60 5.92 8.85 1.88
CA MET A 60 5.44 8.03 0.79
C MET A 60 3.93 7.84 0.93
N GLU A 61 3.20 8.18 -0.13
CA GLU A 61 1.75 8.15 -0.19
C GLU A 61 1.32 7.25 -1.35
N PRO A 62 0.94 5.99 -1.07
CA PRO A 62 0.46 5.08 -2.09
C PRO A 62 -0.98 5.39 -2.44
N ASP A 63 -1.31 5.40 -3.71
CA ASP A 63 -2.68 5.38 -4.20
C ASP A 63 -2.93 4.08 -4.96
N ALA A 64 -3.43 3.07 -4.25
CA ALA A 64 -3.78 1.78 -4.82
C ALA A 64 -4.95 1.84 -5.82
N GLN A 65 -5.78 2.90 -5.80
CA GLN A 65 -6.84 3.09 -6.80
C GLN A 65 -6.27 3.58 -8.12
N ARG A 66 -5.35 4.55 -8.04
CA ARG A 66 -4.69 5.15 -9.20
C ARG A 66 -3.52 4.29 -9.73
N GLY A 67 -3.04 3.35 -8.91
CA GLY A 67 -1.84 2.58 -9.25
C GLY A 67 -0.60 3.47 -9.28
N GLU A 68 -0.53 4.43 -8.36
CA GLU A 68 0.55 5.42 -8.27
C GLU A 68 1.08 5.49 -6.85
N VAL A 69 2.28 6.00 -6.69
CA VAL A 69 2.84 6.39 -5.40
C VAL A 69 3.41 7.80 -5.55
N ARG A 70 3.08 8.68 -4.60
CA ARG A 70 3.75 9.98 -4.44
C ARG A 70 4.82 9.85 -3.37
N ILE A 71 6.02 10.32 -3.67
CA ILE A 71 7.20 10.21 -2.84
C ILE A 71 7.71 11.62 -2.58
N GLN A 72 7.89 11.98 -1.33
CA GLN A 72 8.57 13.21 -0.92
C GLN A 72 9.97 12.86 -0.44
N ALA A 73 10.98 13.49 -1.02
CA ALA A 73 12.36 13.23 -0.70
C ALA A 73 13.19 14.52 -0.64
N GLU A 74 14.30 14.48 0.08
CA GLU A 74 15.36 15.46 0.01
C GLU A 74 16.63 14.81 -0.55
N ALA A 75 17.28 15.46 -1.50
CA ALA A 75 18.56 15.03 -2.03
C ALA A 75 19.63 16.08 -1.76
N LYS A 76 20.89 15.66 -1.59
CA LYS A 76 22.00 16.61 -1.36
C LYS A 76 22.21 17.60 -2.50
N ASP A 77 21.86 17.22 -3.73
CA ASP A 77 21.98 18.04 -4.94
C ASP A 77 21.06 17.50 -6.05
N MET A 78 20.96 18.25 -7.16
CA MET A 78 20.12 17.88 -8.30
C MET A 78 20.59 16.60 -9.02
N GLN A 79 21.91 16.33 -9.07
CA GLN A 79 22.44 15.14 -9.73
C GLN A 79 21.98 13.87 -9.00
N VAL A 80 22.05 13.90 -7.67
CA VAL A 80 21.58 12.80 -6.83
C VAL A 80 20.06 12.62 -6.93
N LEU A 81 19.30 13.72 -6.97
CA LEU A 81 17.85 13.65 -7.17
C LEU A 81 17.48 12.97 -8.49
N LEU A 82 18.11 13.36 -9.61
CA LEU A 82 17.82 12.77 -10.91
C LEU A 82 18.23 11.28 -10.98
N GLY A 83 19.38 10.93 -10.38
CA GLY A 83 19.78 9.53 -10.24
C GLY A 83 18.76 8.71 -9.44
N TYR A 84 18.19 9.29 -8.38
CA TYR A 84 17.14 8.66 -7.60
C TYR A 84 15.86 8.46 -8.41
N VAL A 85 15.40 9.47 -9.14
CA VAL A 85 14.23 9.37 -10.04
C VAL A 85 14.43 8.26 -11.07
N GLN A 86 15.62 8.16 -11.67
CA GLN A 86 15.93 7.10 -12.63
C GLN A 86 15.83 5.71 -11.98
N ARG A 87 16.47 5.49 -10.82
CA ARG A 87 16.43 4.20 -10.12
C ARG A 87 15.03 3.82 -9.67
N LEU A 88 14.22 4.80 -9.22
CA LEU A 88 12.80 4.58 -8.93
C LEU A 88 12.03 4.11 -10.17
N GLY A 89 12.32 4.69 -11.34
CA GLY A 89 11.69 4.28 -12.60
C GLY A 89 12.00 2.83 -13.02
N GLU A 90 13.14 2.30 -12.57
CA GLU A 90 13.63 0.94 -12.84
C GLU A 90 13.30 -0.06 -11.71
N ALA A 91 12.82 0.40 -10.55
CA ALA A 91 12.64 -0.43 -9.37
C ALA A 91 11.59 -1.54 -9.58
N PRO A 92 11.73 -2.74 -8.97
CA PRO A 92 10.85 -3.88 -9.26
C PRO A 92 9.35 -3.64 -8.96
N ALA A 93 9.03 -2.88 -7.91
CA ALA A 93 7.65 -2.55 -7.58
C ALA A 93 7.09 -1.34 -8.35
N LEU A 94 7.91 -0.62 -9.12
CA LEU A 94 7.54 0.65 -9.76
C LEU A 94 7.81 0.65 -11.26
N SER A 95 7.00 1.34 -12.05
CA SER A 95 7.26 1.52 -13.48
C SER A 95 7.21 2.97 -13.88
N GLY A 96 8.35 3.54 -14.26
CA GLY A 96 8.45 4.96 -14.57
C GLY A 96 8.30 5.81 -13.30
N ALA A 97 9.05 6.90 -13.27
CA ALA A 97 9.00 7.88 -12.21
C ALA A 97 9.24 9.26 -12.83
N ASP A 98 8.42 10.21 -12.43
CA ASP A 98 8.42 11.57 -12.93
C ASP A 98 8.63 12.53 -11.75
N LEU A 99 9.49 13.54 -11.98
CA LEU A 99 9.70 14.61 -11.02
C LEU A 99 8.53 15.61 -11.12
N GLU A 100 7.62 15.58 -10.16
CA GLU A 100 6.45 16.46 -10.11
C GLU A 100 6.85 17.88 -9.70
N SER A 101 7.75 18.02 -8.74
CA SER A 101 8.30 19.31 -8.33
C SER A 101 9.67 19.17 -7.66
N HIS A 102 10.46 20.25 -7.68
CA HIS A 102 11.70 20.36 -6.93
C HIS A 102 11.94 21.79 -6.43
N GLN A 103 12.64 21.93 -5.31
CA GLN A 103 13.03 23.21 -4.74
C GLN A 103 14.38 23.10 -4.02
N VAL A 104 15.32 24.00 -4.33
CA VAL A 104 16.58 24.14 -3.58
C VAL A 104 16.32 24.92 -2.29
N ARG A 105 16.69 24.34 -1.15
CA ARG A 105 16.48 24.93 0.17
C ARG A 105 17.66 25.85 0.53
N LEU A 106 17.66 27.06 -0.02
CA LEU A 106 18.73 28.07 0.17
C LEU A 106 18.92 28.54 1.64
N GLN A 107 17.97 28.23 2.51
CA GLN A 107 18.03 28.59 3.94
C GLN A 107 18.82 27.56 4.76
N ASP A 108 19.05 26.38 4.22
CA ASP A 108 19.86 25.33 4.85
C ASP A 108 21.30 25.43 4.32
N PRO A 109 22.35 25.39 5.17
CA PRO A 109 23.74 25.51 4.72
C PRO A 109 24.19 24.48 3.68
N GLN A 110 23.53 23.31 3.62
CA GLN A 110 23.81 22.25 2.66
C GLN A 110 23.10 22.47 1.31
N HIS A 111 22.16 23.43 1.24
CA HIS A 111 21.30 23.70 0.09
C HIS A 111 20.68 22.44 -0.54
N PRO A 112 20.06 21.54 0.24
CA PRO A 112 19.48 20.32 -0.30
C PRO A 112 18.32 20.63 -1.25
N VAL A 113 18.01 19.69 -2.13
CA VAL A 113 16.90 19.76 -3.06
C VAL A 113 15.74 18.94 -2.50
N SER A 114 14.69 19.61 -2.04
CA SER A 114 13.42 18.95 -1.71
C SER A 114 12.66 18.66 -3.00
N ALA A 115 12.02 17.51 -3.09
CA ALA A 115 11.34 17.07 -4.30
C ALA A 115 10.08 16.26 -4.01
N THR A 116 9.13 16.36 -4.93
CA THR A 116 7.99 15.45 -5.04
C THR A 116 8.13 14.65 -6.33
N ILE A 117 8.08 13.33 -6.19
CA ILE A 117 8.23 12.37 -7.28
C ILE A 117 6.95 11.54 -7.34
N VAL A 118 6.46 11.28 -8.55
CA VAL A 118 5.32 10.38 -8.76
C VAL A 118 5.79 9.20 -9.60
N ALA A 119 5.50 7.98 -9.15
CA ALA A 119 5.84 6.77 -9.86
C ALA A 119 4.61 5.86 -10.00
N ARG A 120 4.54 5.09 -11.08
CA ARG A 120 3.46 4.10 -11.20
C ARG A 120 3.79 2.88 -10.36
N TRP A 121 2.84 2.46 -9.56
CA TRP A 121 2.95 1.27 -8.73
C TRP A 121 2.50 0.04 -9.51
N ARG A 122 3.40 -0.95 -9.65
CA ARG A 122 3.06 -2.26 -10.18
C ARG A 122 2.23 -3.03 -9.15
N THR A 123 0.96 -2.68 -9.02
CA THR A 123 -0.01 -3.51 -8.31
C THR A 123 -0.26 -4.73 -9.19
N ARG A 124 0.51 -5.81 -8.98
CA ARG A 124 0.07 -7.10 -9.49
C ARG A 124 -1.16 -7.44 -8.67
N GLN A 125 -2.35 -7.09 -9.16
CA GLN A 125 -3.53 -7.85 -8.75
C GLN A 125 -3.22 -9.29 -9.17
N ALA A 126 -3.01 -10.17 -8.19
CA ALA A 126 -3.10 -11.59 -8.45
C ALA A 126 -4.48 -11.80 -9.06
N GLY A 127 -4.49 -11.96 -10.39
CA GLY A 127 -5.69 -12.34 -11.10
C GLY A 127 -6.26 -13.56 -10.41
N ALA A 128 -7.59 -13.54 -10.27
CA ALA A 128 -8.42 -14.68 -9.94
C ALA A 128 -7.73 -15.98 -10.37
N GLU A 129 -7.51 -16.86 -9.39
CA GLU A 129 -7.23 -18.25 -9.68
C GLU A 129 -8.40 -18.76 -10.52
N ARG A 130 -8.15 -18.86 -11.83
CA ARG A 130 -8.94 -19.65 -12.75
C ARG A 130 -8.77 -21.11 -12.35
N GLY A 131 -9.54 -21.60 -11.38
CA GLY A 131 -9.89 -23.02 -11.28
C GLY A 131 -11.21 -23.21 -12.02
N HIS A 132 -11.23 -23.82 -13.21
CA HIS A 132 -11.29 -25.27 -13.45
C HIS A 132 -12.53 -25.89 -12.84
#